data_AF-A0A7V9UUK7-F1
#
_entry.id   AF-A0A7V9UUK7-F1
#
_cell.length_a   1.000
_cell.length_b   1.000
_cell.length_c   1.000
_cell.angle_alpha   90.00
_cell.angle_beta   90.00
_cell.angle_gamma   90.00
#
_symmetry.space_group_name_H-M   'P 1'
#
loop_
_entity.id
_entity.type
_entity.pdbx_description
1 polymer ?
#
loop_
_entity_poly.entity_id
_entity_poly.type
_entity_poly.pdbx_seq_one_letter_code
_entity_poly.pdbx_strand_id
1 'polypeptide(L)'
;MENFATSSDADYMSGQIIGRVAKYADKYNKNKLEVGMSLPGIVDYALGKVLYIPYFKWRDWDIGRQIERQTGLAVTMDNDANAIALAELWFGEEKIRKIKNFITVLVAEGVGTGIVFDGQVYRGEKGAAGEFGHMIVGENAPVLCSCGSRNCWEAHSSEKAIAARYRNLLNGDFSGSNNINIDQIINLAVNGDEQAIFVLKETAKFLGIGISNLIVGFSPQAVVVSGRITKAWHLIAEEVHSVVEHSIRRRLPMTVIKASSLGENPTIIGSLSLVLARIFASAS
;
A
#
# COMPACT_ATOMS: atom_id res chain seq x y z
N MET A 1 -2.25 12.71 16.54
CA MET A 1 -2.34 11.39 15.89
C MET A 1 -2.22 10.35 16.99
N GLU A 2 -3.21 9.46 17.12
CA GLU A 2 -3.16 8.37 18.11
C GLU A 2 -2.70 7.09 17.41
N ASN A 3 -1.74 6.36 17.99
CA ASN A 3 -1.26 5.07 17.48
C ASN A 3 -1.48 4.00 18.55
N PHE A 4 -1.86 2.79 18.15
CA PHE A 4 -2.03 1.65 19.03
C PHE A 4 -1.72 0.35 18.30
N ALA A 5 -1.36 -0.70 19.04
CA ALA A 5 -1.00 -2.00 18.46
C ALA A 5 -2.22 -2.69 17.85
N THR A 6 -2.00 -3.40 16.74
CA THR A 6 -3.03 -4.25 16.13
C THR A 6 -3.04 -5.61 16.82
N SER A 7 -4.21 -6.03 17.30
CA SER A 7 -4.43 -7.38 17.85
C SER A 7 -4.78 -8.37 16.73
N SER A 8 -4.63 -9.67 16.96
CA SER A 8 -5.20 -10.71 16.08
C SER A 8 -6.68 -10.98 16.34
N ASP A 9 -7.26 -10.38 17.39
CA ASP A 9 -8.69 -10.45 17.71
C ASP A 9 -9.43 -9.26 17.08
N ALA A 10 -10.31 -9.56 16.12
CA ALA A 10 -11.08 -8.56 15.38
C ALA A 10 -12.11 -7.82 16.27
N ASP A 11 -12.69 -8.48 17.25
CA ASP A 11 -13.70 -7.88 18.14
C ASP A 11 -13.03 -6.92 19.12
N TYR A 12 -11.87 -7.32 19.66
CA TYR A 12 -11.04 -6.42 20.45
C TYR A 12 -10.65 -5.17 19.64
N MET A 13 -10.23 -5.35 18.39
CA MET A 13 -9.86 -4.24 17.50
C MET A 13 -11.04 -3.34 17.17
N SER A 14 -12.23 -3.91 17.00
CA SER A 14 -13.46 -3.15 16.81
C SER A 14 -13.73 -2.24 18.02
N GLY A 15 -13.67 -2.78 19.24
CA GLY A 15 -13.85 -1.99 20.45
C GLY A 15 -12.82 -0.86 20.59
N GLN A 16 -11.55 -1.13 20.24
CA GLN A 16 -10.49 -0.11 20.26
C GLN A 16 -10.74 1.02 19.25
N ILE A 17 -11.14 0.69 18.03
CA ILE A 17 -11.41 1.68 16.97
C ILE A 17 -12.65 2.49 17.33
N ILE A 18 -13.76 1.82 17.66
CA ILE A 18 -15.04 2.48 17.93
C ILE A 18 -14.93 3.40 19.15
N GLY A 19 -14.29 2.96 20.23
CA GLY A 19 -14.09 3.79 21.42
C GLY A 19 -13.33 5.09 21.11
N ARG A 20 -12.34 5.04 20.20
CA ARG A 20 -11.61 6.23 19.76
C ARG A 20 -12.46 7.12 18.86
N VAL A 21 -13.15 6.55 17.88
CA VAL A 21 -14.07 7.32 17.02
C VAL A 21 -15.15 8.01 17.85
N ALA A 22 -15.75 7.32 18.82
CA ALA A 22 -16.76 7.88 19.72
C ALA A 22 -16.20 9.07 20.52
N LYS A 23 -14.99 8.95 21.07
CA LYS A 23 -14.30 10.06 21.77
C LYS A 23 -14.13 11.29 20.87
N TYR A 24 -13.81 11.12 19.59
CA TYR A 24 -13.74 12.23 18.64
C TYR A 24 -15.13 12.77 18.29
N ALA A 25 -16.11 11.89 18.11
CA ALA A 25 -17.49 12.26 17.83
C ALA A 25 -18.11 13.09 18.97
N ASP A 26 -17.79 12.79 20.22
CA ASP A 26 -18.30 13.54 21.38
C ASP A 26 -17.60 14.89 21.57
N LYS A 27 -16.34 15.00 21.10
CA LYS A 27 -15.56 16.24 21.20
C LYS A 27 -15.94 17.28 20.15
N TYR A 28 -16.39 16.86 18.98
CA TYR A 28 -16.67 17.72 17.83
C TYR A 28 -18.14 17.65 17.41
N ASN A 29 -18.59 18.57 16.57
CA ASN A 29 -19.98 18.53 16.07
C ASN A 29 -20.15 17.35 15.11
N LYS A 30 -20.84 16.28 15.56
CA LYS A 30 -21.09 15.05 14.79
C LYS A 30 -21.70 15.30 13.41
N ASN A 31 -22.50 16.35 13.24
CA ASN A 31 -23.11 16.71 11.95
C ASN A 31 -22.09 17.22 10.91
N LYS A 32 -20.83 17.39 11.29
CA LYS A 32 -19.72 17.82 10.42
C LYS A 32 -18.59 16.79 10.34
N LEU A 33 -18.83 15.56 10.81
CA LEU A 33 -17.83 14.50 10.86
C LEU A 33 -18.28 13.30 10.05
N GLU A 34 -17.33 12.74 9.31
CA GLU A 34 -17.42 11.41 8.70
C GLU A 34 -16.12 10.66 8.96
N VAL A 35 -16.16 9.34 8.82
CA VAL A 35 -15.01 8.47 9.05
C VAL A 35 -14.55 7.89 7.72
N GLY A 36 -13.28 8.10 7.40
CA GLY A 36 -12.59 7.40 6.32
C GLY A 36 -11.72 6.30 6.89
N MET A 37 -11.76 5.10 6.31
CA MET A 37 -10.90 3.99 6.71
C MET A 37 -10.18 3.38 5.52
N SER A 38 -8.86 3.54 5.51
CA SER A 38 -7.93 2.78 4.66
C SER A 38 -7.50 1.52 5.41
N LEU A 39 -7.73 0.34 4.84
CA LEU A 39 -7.41 -0.94 5.49
C LEU A 39 -6.63 -1.87 4.55
N PRO A 40 -5.77 -2.77 5.07
CA PRO A 40 -5.19 -3.82 4.24
C PRO A 40 -6.27 -4.83 3.81
N GLY A 41 -5.97 -5.61 2.77
CA GLY A 41 -6.82 -6.72 2.32
C GLY A 41 -7.99 -6.30 1.43
N ILE A 42 -8.95 -7.20 1.28
CA ILE A 42 -10.07 -7.08 0.34
C ILE A 42 -11.25 -6.42 1.06
N VAL A 43 -11.67 -5.27 0.56
CA VAL A 43 -12.78 -4.47 1.10
C VAL A 43 -13.89 -4.37 0.05
N ASP A 44 -15.11 -4.72 0.46
CA ASP A 44 -16.29 -4.41 -0.32
C ASP A 44 -16.68 -2.94 -0.04
N TYR A 45 -16.28 -2.07 -0.96
CA TYR A 45 -16.54 -0.63 -0.90
C TYR A 45 -18.04 -0.32 -0.81
N ALA A 46 -18.89 -1.08 -1.53
CA ALA A 46 -20.33 -0.81 -1.59
C ALA A 46 -21.04 -1.20 -0.29
N LEU A 47 -20.60 -2.29 0.36
CA LEU A 47 -21.18 -2.77 1.61
C LEU A 47 -20.55 -2.15 2.86
N GLY A 48 -19.40 -1.47 2.73
CA GLY A 48 -18.63 -0.94 3.86
C GLY A 48 -18.05 -2.05 4.74
N LYS A 49 -17.69 -3.19 4.12
CA LYS A 49 -17.34 -4.43 4.82
C LYS A 49 -15.99 -4.95 4.38
N VAL A 50 -15.18 -5.41 5.33
CA VAL A 50 -13.92 -6.09 5.03
C VAL A 50 -14.21 -7.56 4.76
N LEU A 51 -13.93 -8.02 3.54
CA LEU A 51 -14.15 -9.41 3.15
C LEU A 51 -13.05 -10.31 3.73
N TYR A 52 -11.79 -9.88 3.60
CA TYR A 52 -10.66 -10.66 4.09
C TYR A 52 -9.42 -9.81 4.35
N ILE A 53 -8.83 -9.95 5.55
CA ILE A 53 -7.47 -9.45 5.84
C ILE A 53 -6.53 -10.65 5.98
N PRO A 54 -5.64 -10.90 4.99
CA PRO A 54 -4.81 -12.10 4.97
C PRO A 54 -3.93 -12.28 6.21
N TYR A 55 -3.27 -11.22 6.65
CA TYR A 55 -2.28 -11.28 7.73
C TYR A 55 -2.89 -11.71 9.07
N PHE A 56 -4.03 -11.14 9.45
CA PHE A 56 -4.75 -11.50 10.68
C PHE A 56 -5.77 -12.63 10.48
N LYS A 57 -5.99 -13.06 9.22
CA LYS A 57 -7.01 -14.01 8.80
C LYS A 57 -8.44 -13.61 9.20
N TRP A 58 -8.70 -12.32 9.36
CA TRP A 58 -10.04 -11.82 9.63
C TRP A 58 -10.90 -11.96 8.39
N ARG A 59 -12.12 -12.44 8.58
CA ARG A 59 -13.12 -12.61 7.53
C ARG A 59 -14.39 -11.89 7.92
N ASP A 60 -15.07 -11.36 6.92
CA ASP A 60 -16.41 -10.79 7.07
C ASP A 60 -16.53 -9.73 8.17
N TRP A 61 -15.49 -8.91 8.35
CA TRP A 61 -15.41 -7.94 9.43
C TRP A 61 -16.21 -6.68 9.10
N ASP A 62 -17.34 -6.51 9.79
CA ASP A 62 -18.36 -5.47 9.56
C ASP A 62 -18.09 -4.17 10.35
N ILE A 63 -16.82 -3.77 10.46
CA ILE A 63 -16.42 -2.64 11.32
C ILE A 63 -17.05 -1.30 10.91
N GLY A 64 -17.26 -1.06 9.61
CA GLY A 64 -17.91 0.15 9.12
C GLY A 64 -19.29 0.32 9.74
N ARG A 65 -20.15 -0.69 9.62
CA ARG A 65 -21.50 -0.65 10.21
C ARG A 65 -21.48 -0.64 11.73
N GLN A 66 -20.52 -1.29 12.37
CA GLN A 66 -20.38 -1.23 13.82
C GLN A 66 -20.10 0.20 14.30
N ILE A 67 -19.20 0.93 13.61
CA ILE A 67 -18.93 2.35 13.89
C ILE A 67 -20.18 3.20 13.63
N GLU A 68 -20.85 3.02 12.49
CA GLU A 68 -22.07 3.76 12.16
C GLU A 68 -23.15 3.59 13.23
N ARG A 69 -23.43 2.34 13.65
CA ARG A 69 -24.43 2.03 14.67
C ARG A 69 -24.12 2.63 16.03
N GLN A 70 -22.85 2.66 16.43
CA GLN A 70 -22.45 3.11 17.77
C GLN A 70 -22.19 4.61 17.85
N THR A 71 -21.86 5.28 16.73
CA THR A 71 -21.44 6.69 16.74
C THR A 71 -22.38 7.61 15.96
N GLY A 72 -23.18 7.06 15.04
CA GLY A 72 -24.00 7.81 14.10
C GLY A 72 -23.22 8.48 12.97
N LEU A 73 -21.90 8.30 12.89
CA LEU A 73 -21.06 8.87 11.84
C LEU A 73 -21.04 7.94 10.63
N ALA A 74 -21.22 8.50 9.44
CA ALA A 74 -21.08 7.75 8.20
C ALA A 74 -19.64 7.29 7.98
N VAL A 75 -19.47 6.08 7.48
CA VAL A 75 -18.14 5.49 7.27
C VAL A 75 -17.93 5.16 5.79
N THR A 76 -16.81 5.59 5.24
CA THR A 76 -16.33 5.18 3.91
C THR A 76 -15.04 4.39 4.07
N MET A 77 -14.95 3.24 3.42
CA MET A 77 -13.82 2.34 3.58
C MET A 77 -13.34 1.79 2.26
N ASP A 78 -12.04 1.58 2.14
CA ASP A 78 -11.43 0.94 0.97
C ASP A 78 -10.11 0.25 1.35
N ASN A 79 -9.60 -0.54 0.41
CA ASN A 79 -8.24 -1.04 0.45
C ASN A 79 -7.24 0.13 0.50
N ASP A 80 -6.13 -0.05 1.21
CA ASP A 80 -5.09 0.95 1.39
C ASP A 80 -4.43 1.43 0.10
N ALA A 81 -4.12 0.54 -0.82
CA ALA A 81 -3.57 0.92 -2.12
C ALA A 81 -4.60 1.70 -2.97
N ASN A 82 -5.88 1.33 -2.93
CA ASN A 82 -6.97 2.08 -3.57
C ASN A 82 -7.12 3.49 -2.97
N ALA A 83 -7.12 3.60 -1.65
CA ALA A 83 -7.23 4.87 -0.95
C ALA A 83 -6.04 5.80 -1.28
N ILE A 84 -4.82 5.25 -1.34
CA ILE A 84 -3.63 6.02 -1.75
C ILE A 84 -3.71 6.41 -3.23
N ALA A 85 -4.18 5.53 -4.12
CA ALA A 85 -4.37 5.88 -5.52
C ALA A 85 -5.36 7.04 -5.72
N LEU A 86 -6.45 7.06 -4.94
CA LEU A 86 -7.37 8.19 -4.89
C LEU A 86 -6.69 9.46 -4.36
N ALA A 87 -5.85 9.34 -3.32
CA ALA A 87 -5.09 10.46 -2.80
C ALA A 87 -4.09 11.01 -3.83
N GLU A 88 -3.41 10.16 -4.61
CA GLU A 88 -2.52 10.59 -5.69
C GLU A 88 -3.28 11.37 -6.77
N LEU A 89 -4.47 10.90 -7.14
CA LEU A 89 -5.32 11.57 -8.12
C LEU A 89 -5.71 12.99 -7.68
N TRP A 90 -5.88 13.23 -6.38
CA TRP A 90 -6.42 14.49 -5.84
C TRP A 90 -5.33 15.43 -5.31
N PHE A 91 -4.32 14.87 -4.64
CA PHE A 91 -3.31 15.59 -3.87
C PHE A 91 -1.87 15.29 -4.31
N GLY A 92 -1.67 14.37 -5.26
CA GLY A 92 -0.35 14.08 -5.81
C GLY A 92 0.23 15.24 -6.60
N GLU A 93 1.43 15.05 -7.13
CA GLU A 93 2.04 16.04 -8.02
C GLU A 93 1.14 16.37 -9.22
N GLU A 94 1.23 17.60 -9.70
CA GLU A 94 0.42 18.10 -10.81
C GLU A 94 0.43 17.17 -12.05
N LYS A 95 1.59 16.58 -12.38
CA LYS A 95 1.71 15.63 -13.50
C LYS A 95 0.87 14.36 -13.29
N ILE A 96 0.71 13.89 -12.05
CA ILE A 96 -0.11 12.73 -11.70
C ILE A 96 -1.60 13.13 -11.65
N ARG A 97 -1.93 14.29 -11.10
CA ARG A 97 -3.33 14.78 -11.06
C ARG A 97 -3.93 15.07 -12.44
N LYS A 98 -3.09 15.31 -13.45
CA LYS A 98 -3.51 15.59 -14.84
C LYS A 98 -3.70 14.35 -15.72
N ILE A 99 -3.25 13.18 -15.27
CA ILE A 99 -3.44 11.92 -16.01
C ILE A 99 -4.63 11.15 -15.46
N LYS A 100 -5.18 10.27 -16.30
CA LYS A 100 -6.40 9.51 -15.98
C LYS A 100 -6.15 8.02 -15.80
N ASN A 101 -4.99 7.53 -16.23
CA ASN A 101 -4.66 6.11 -16.20
C ASN A 101 -3.30 5.91 -15.55
N PHE A 102 -3.29 5.51 -14.28
CA PHE A 102 -2.05 5.20 -13.55
C PHE A 102 -2.28 4.09 -12.53
N ILE A 103 -1.19 3.46 -12.09
CA ILE A 103 -1.24 2.45 -11.04
C ILE A 103 -0.35 2.92 -9.89
N THR A 104 -0.87 2.91 -8.68
CA THR A 104 -0.08 3.07 -7.47
C THR A 104 0.37 1.70 -6.98
N VAL A 105 1.65 1.56 -6.64
CA VAL A 105 2.23 0.36 -6.02
C VAL A 105 2.61 0.72 -4.59
N LEU A 106 1.89 0.20 -3.60
CA LEU A 106 2.19 0.39 -2.20
C LEU A 106 3.12 -0.72 -1.70
N VAL A 107 4.35 -0.35 -1.34
CA VAL A 107 5.31 -1.24 -0.66
C VAL A 107 5.26 -0.96 0.83
N ALA A 108 4.68 -1.90 1.59
CA ALA A 108 4.53 -1.82 3.03
C ALA A 108 4.82 -3.20 3.65
N GLU A 109 4.07 -3.60 4.68
CA GLU A 109 4.12 -4.98 5.19
C GLU A 109 3.89 -6.04 4.11
N GLY A 110 3.15 -5.68 3.07
CA GLY A 110 2.92 -6.44 1.84
C GLY A 110 3.19 -5.59 0.60
N VAL A 111 2.69 -6.05 -0.55
CA VAL A 111 2.67 -5.24 -1.79
C VAL A 111 1.24 -5.15 -2.29
N GLY A 112 0.65 -3.95 -2.25
CA GLY A 112 -0.69 -3.67 -2.75
C GLY A 112 -0.65 -2.80 -3.99
N THR A 113 -1.69 -2.85 -4.83
CA THR A 113 -1.82 -1.90 -5.94
C THR A 113 -3.20 -1.28 -6.02
N GLY A 114 -3.22 0.03 -6.29
CA GLY A 114 -4.45 0.78 -6.57
C GLY A 114 -4.44 1.21 -8.02
N ILE A 115 -5.51 0.91 -8.75
CA ILE A 115 -5.59 1.16 -10.19
C ILE A 115 -6.50 2.37 -10.42
N VAL A 116 -6.00 3.41 -11.07
CA VAL A 116 -6.83 4.49 -11.59
C VAL A 116 -6.99 4.31 -13.09
N PHE A 117 -8.25 4.20 -13.53
CA PHE A 117 -8.63 4.03 -14.92
C PHE A 117 -9.74 5.04 -15.25
N ASP A 118 -9.55 5.80 -16.32
CA ASP A 118 -10.38 6.96 -16.69
C ASP A 118 -10.69 7.93 -15.52
N GLY A 119 -9.69 8.18 -14.67
CA GLY A 119 -9.81 9.08 -13.53
C GLY A 119 -10.63 8.53 -12.37
N GLN A 120 -10.92 7.23 -12.34
CA GLN A 120 -11.62 6.56 -11.25
C GLN A 120 -10.81 5.39 -10.70
N VAL A 121 -10.93 5.13 -9.40
CA VAL A 121 -10.34 3.93 -8.81
C VAL A 121 -11.11 2.70 -9.30
N TYR A 122 -10.42 1.82 -10.02
CA TYR A 122 -10.95 0.55 -10.50
C TYR A 122 -10.81 -0.53 -9.41
N ARG A 123 -11.95 -0.99 -8.92
CA ARG A 123 -12.05 -1.96 -7.81
C ARG A 123 -12.32 -3.40 -8.26
N GLY A 124 -12.72 -3.59 -9.52
CA GLY A 124 -13.12 -4.89 -10.06
C GLY A 124 -14.32 -5.52 -9.34
N GLU A 125 -14.51 -6.81 -9.56
CA GLU A 125 -15.59 -7.57 -8.93
C GLU A 125 -15.36 -7.67 -7.42
N LYS A 126 -16.30 -7.15 -6.63
CA LYS A 126 -16.28 -7.17 -5.15
C LYS A 126 -15.00 -6.61 -4.51
N GLY A 127 -14.34 -5.66 -5.16
CA GLY A 127 -13.13 -5.02 -4.61
C GLY A 127 -11.84 -5.82 -4.78
N ALA A 128 -11.84 -6.89 -5.58
CA ALA A 128 -10.68 -7.79 -5.73
C ALA A 128 -9.66 -7.36 -6.82
N ALA A 129 -9.87 -6.24 -7.51
CA ALA A 129 -8.84 -5.74 -8.45
C ALA A 129 -7.61 -5.23 -7.69
N GLY A 130 -6.43 -5.35 -8.31
CA GLY A 130 -5.20 -4.79 -7.75
C GLY A 130 -4.43 -5.74 -6.81
N GLU A 131 -4.85 -7.00 -6.69
CA GLU A 131 -4.14 -8.07 -5.96
C GLU A 131 -2.84 -8.54 -6.67
N PHE A 132 -2.14 -7.63 -7.35
CA PHE A 132 -0.90 -7.90 -8.08
C PHE A 132 0.28 -8.24 -7.16
N GLY A 133 0.20 -7.96 -5.85
CA GLY A 133 1.15 -8.47 -4.87
C GLY A 133 1.32 -9.99 -4.91
N HIS A 134 0.30 -10.71 -5.41
CA HIS A 134 0.30 -12.17 -5.53
C HIS A 134 0.79 -12.70 -6.88
N MET A 135 1.08 -11.84 -7.86
CA MET A 135 1.64 -12.31 -9.14
C MET A 135 3.05 -12.90 -8.94
N ILE A 136 3.42 -13.87 -9.78
CA ILE A 136 4.73 -14.49 -9.71
C ILE A 136 5.78 -13.57 -10.35
N VAL A 137 6.87 -13.28 -9.63
CA VAL A 137 7.99 -12.46 -10.15
C VAL A 137 9.35 -13.12 -9.99
N GLY A 138 9.40 -14.27 -9.34
CA GLY A 138 10.64 -14.98 -9.05
C GLY A 138 10.39 -16.26 -8.28
N GLU A 139 11.46 -16.91 -7.88
CA GLU A 139 11.44 -18.11 -7.05
C GLU A 139 12.26 -17.88 -5.78
N ASN A 140 11.96 -18.66 -4.73
CA ASN A 140 12.75 -18.71 -3.51
C ASN A 140 12.91 -17.36 -2.81
N ALA A 141 11.82 -16.59 -2.69
CA ALA A 141 11.79 -15.39 -1.87
C ALA A 141 12.26 -15.65 -0.42
N PRO A 142 12.83 -14.64 0.25
CA PRO A 142 13.28 -14.74 1.64
C PRO A 142 12.15 -15.03 2.63
N VAL A 143 10.93 -14.55 2.33
CA VAL A 143 9.74 -14.71 3.19
C VAL A 143 8.60 -15.40 2.44
N LEU A 144 7.58 -15.83 3.16
CA LEU A 144 6.31 -16.26 2.57
C LEU A 144 5.42 -15.04 2.32
N CYS A 145 4.77 -15.02 1.17
CA CYS A 145 3.62 -14.17 0.93
C CYS A 145 2.46 -14.59 1.84
N SER A 146 1.55 -13.67 2.12
CA SER A 146 0.32 -13.94 2.89
C SER A 146 -0.56 -15.04 2.29
N CYS A 147 -0.48 -15.30 0.98
CA CYS A 147 -1.14 -16.43 0.32
C CYS A 147 -0.43 -17.80 0.50
N GLY A 148 0.76 -17.82 1.11
CA GLY A 148 1.56 -19.02 1.35
C GLY A 148 2.64 -19.33 0.31
N SER A 149 2.70 -18.58 -0.79
CA SER A 149 3.72 -18.77 -1.84
C SER A 149 5.03 -18.01 -1.54
N ARG A 150 6.17 -18.55 -2.01
CA ARG A 150 7.48 -17.86 -2.03
C ARG A 150 7.82 -17.23 -3.38
N ASN A 151 6.89 -17.23 -4.33
CA ASN A 151 7.14 -16.78 -5.70
C ASN A 151 6.43 -15.45 -6.01
N CYS A 152 5.52 -15.02 -5.13
CA CYS A 152 4.73 -13.80 -5.28
C CYS A 152 5.58 -12.53 -5.17
N TRP A 153 5.13 -11.47 -5.84
CA TRP A 153 5.75 -10.15 -5.80
C TRP A 153 5.97 -9.61 -4.38
N GLU A 154 4.94 -9.75 -3.55
CA GLU A 154 4.99 -9.40 -2.13
C GLU A 154 6.14 -10.09 -1.39
N ALA A 155 6.37 -11.39 -1.66
CA ALA A 155 7.39 -12.17 -0.98
C ALA A 155 8.81 -11.65 -1.30
N HIS A 156 8.99 -11.04 -2.47
CA HIS A 156 10.27 -10.49 -2.90
C HIS A 156 10.47 -9.02 -2.55
N SER A 157 9.39 -8.22 -2.52
CA SER A 157 9.48 -6.76 -2.51
C SER A 157 8.87 -6.04 -1.30
N SER A 158 8.23 -6.76 -0.36
CA SER A 158 7.69 -6.16 0.87
C SER A 158 8.77 -5.69 1.86
N GLU A 159 8.37 -4.86 2.83
CA GLU A 159 9.22 -4.48 3.98
C GLU A 159 9.74 -5.72 4.73
N LYS A 160 8.93 -6.78 4.82
CA LYS A 160 9.31 -8.07 5.42
C LYS A 160 10.42 -8.76 4.62
N ALA A 161 10.34 -8.72 3.29
CA ALA A 161 11.35 -9.27 2.41
C ALA A 161 12.69 -8.52 2.54
N ILE A 162 12.66 -7.18 2.58
CA ILE A 162 13.84 -6.33 2.79
C ILE A 162 14.53 -6.70 4.10
N ALA A 163 13.78 -6.72 5.21
CA ALA A 163 14.34 -7.03 6.52
C ALA A 163 14.92 -8.45 6.59
N ALA A 164 14.25 -9.43 5.99
CA ALA A 164 14.73 -10.81 5.94
C ALA A 164 16.02 -10.95 5.11
N ARG A 165 16.11 -10.31 3.94
CA ARG A 165 17.35 -10.32 3.12
C ARG A 165 18.52 -9.74 3.90
N TYR A 166 18.31 -8.61 4.56
CA TYR A 166 19.36 -7.96 5.35
C TYR A 166 19.84 -8.86 6.50
N ARG A 167 18.93 -9.48 7.26
CA ARG A 167 19.30 -10.43 8.32
C ARG A 167 20.09 -11.63 7.80
N ASN A 168 19.70 -12.17 6.64
CA ASN A 168 20.38 -13.33 6.06
C ASN A 168 21.83 -13.01 5.63
N LEU A 169 22.11 -11.78 5.20
CA LEU A 169 23.48 -11.36 4.85
C LEU A 169 24.40 -11.23 6.06
N LEU A 170 23.84 -10.91 7.23
CA LEU A 170 24.58 -10.76 8.48
C LEU A 170 24.95 -12.09 9.17
N ASN A 171 24.75 -13.24 8.52
CA ASN A 171 25.14 -14.59 9.00
C ASN A 171 24.61 -14.97 10.41
N GLY A 172 23.51 -14.37 10.88
CA GLY A 172 22.89 -14.69 12.17
C GLY A 172 23.66 -14.22 13.42
N ASP A 173 24.81 -13.56 13.28
CA ASP A 173 25.72 -13.25 14.40
C ASP A 173 25.50 -11.85 14.98
N PHE A 174 24.24 -11.52 15.27
CA PHE A 174 23.91 -10.33 16.05
C PHE A 174 22.74 -10.62 16.99
N SER A 175 23.08 -10.78 18.27
CA SER A 175 22.16 -10.84 19.41
C SER A 175 21.26 -9.60 19.57
N GLY A 176 21.42 -8.57 18.73
CA GLY A 176 20.56 -7.37 18.67
C GLY A 176 19.82 -7.13 17.33
N SER A 177 19.99 -7.98 16.31
CA SER A 177 19.47 -7.73 14.92
C SER A 177 18.09 -8.32 14.62
N ASN A 178 17.47 -9.04 15.56
CA ASN A 178 16.19 -9.72 15.31
C ASN A 178 15.02 -8.77 14.99
N ASN A 179 15.18 -7.47 15.25
CA ASN A 179 14.10 -6.49 15.10
C ASN A 179 14.43 -5.30 14.18
N ILE A 180 15.40 -5.45 13.27
CA ILE A 180 15.67 -4.39 12.29
C ILE A 180 14.47 -4.18 11.36
N ASN A 181 14.07 -2.92 11.19
CA ASN A 181 12.97 -2.49 10.32
C ASN A 181 13.48 -1.76 9.07
N ILE A 182 12.56 -1.48 8.13
CA ILE A 182 12.93 -0.82 6.87
C ILE A 182 13.52 0.59 7.08
N ASP A 183 13.01 1.39 8.02
CA ASP A 183 13.53 2.74 8.25
C ASP A 183 15.00 2.69 8.70
N GLN A 184 15.37 1.71 9.54
CA GLN A 184 16.75 1.48 9.94
C GLN A 184 17.63 1.04 8.76
N ILE A 185 17.16 0.12 7.92
CA ILE A 185 17.91 -0.34 6.73
C ILE A 185 18.10 0.81 5.73
N ILE A 186 17.06 1.63 5.50
CA ILE A 186 17.16 2.81 4.65
C ILE A 186 18.19 3.79 5.21
N ASN A 187 18.16 4.05 6.53
CA ASN A 187 19.14 4.93 7.16
C ASN A 187 20.57 4.39 7.01
N LEU A 188 20.79 3.09 7.18
CA LEU A 188 22.10 2.48 6.93
C LEU A 188 22.56 2.68 5.48
N ALA A 189 21.68 2.42 4.52
CA ALA A 189 22.00 2.58 3.10
C ALA A 189 22.31 4.04 2.73
N VAL A 190 21.55 5.00 3.25
CA VAL A 190 21.78 6.44 3.05
C VAL A 190 23.12 6.87 3.66
N ASN A 191 23.58 6.22 4.73
CA ASN A 191 24.89 6.44 5.34
C ASN A 191 26.02 5.61 4.69
N GLY A 192 25.77 4.95 3.56
CA GLY A 192 26.79 4.25 2.77
C GLY A 192 27.04 2.80 3.16
N ASP A 193 26.18 2.17 3.96
CA ASP A 193 26.30 0.73 4.25
C ASP A 193 26.03 -0.09 2.97
N GLU A 194 27.07 -0.80 2.51
CA GLU A 194 27.04 -1.55 1.25
C GLU A 194 26.03 -2.70 1.27
N GLN A 195 25.82 -3.35 2.42
CA GLN A 195 24.88 -4.47 2.53
C GLN A 195 23.44 -3.96 2.48
N ALA A 196 23.15 -2.85 3.14
CA ALA A 196 21.84 -2.21 3.10
C ALA A 196 21.52 -1.70 1.69
N ILE A 197 22.48 -1.07 1.01
CA ILE A 197 22.34 -0.65 -0.40
C ILE A 197 22.06 -1.87 -1.28
N PHE A 198 22.83 -2.94 -1.13
CA PHE A 198 22.65 -4.18 -1.89
C PHE A 198 21.24 -4.76 -1.71
N VAL A 199 20.75 -4.84 -0.47
CA VAL A 199 19.40 -5.36 -0.17
C VAL A 199 18.31 -4.51 -0.82
N LEU A 200 18.44 -3.18 -0.77
CA LEU A 200 17.48 -2.28 -1.39
C LEU A 200 17.48 -2.41 -2.92
N LYS A 201 18.66 -2.53 -3.55
CA LYS A 201 18.77 -2.76 -5.00
C LYS A 201 18.23 -4.13 -5.41
N GLU A 202 18.53 -5.19 -4.65
CA GLU A 202 17.97 -6.52 -4.92
C GLU A 202 16.44 -6.51 -4.79
N THR A 203 15.89 -5.73 -3.85
CA THR A 203 14.43 -5.52 -3.75
C THR A 203 13.89 -4.73 -4.93
N ALA A 204 14.60 -3.69 -5.36
CA ALA A 204 14.26 -2.85 -6.50
C ALA A 204 14.20 -3.63 -7.81
N LYS A 205 15.06 -4.64 -7.97
CA LYS A 205 15.02 -5.56 -9.10
C LYS A 205 13.66 -6.26 -9.21
N PHE A 206 13.19 -6.89 -8.14
CA PHE A 206 11.87 -7.55 -8.13
C PHE A 206 10.71 -6.55 -8.23
N LEU A 207 10.88 -5.35 -7.66
CA LEU A 207 9.94 -4.25 -7.85
C LEU A 207 9.83 -3.88 -9.34
N GLY A 208 10.95 -3.75 -10.04
CA GLY A 208 11.01 -3.49 -11.47
C GLY A 208 10.36 -4.60 -12.32
N ILE A 209 10.61 -5.88 -12.01
CA ILE A 209 9.96 -7.01 -12.71
C ILE A 209 8.44 -6.87 -12.61
N GLY A 210 7.94 -6.63 -11.41
CA GLY A 210 6.50 -6.51 -11.21
C GLY A 210 5.89 -5.27 -11.84
N ILE A 211 6.58 -4.13 -11.78
CA ILE A 211 6.17 -2.92 -12.51
C ILE A 211 6.14 -3.19 -14.02
N SER A 212 7.09 -3.96 -14.56
CA SER A 212 7.08 -4.31 -15.98
C SER A 212 5.83 -5.12 -16.37
N ASN A 213 5.39 -6.05 -15.51
CA ASN A 213 4.17 -6.83 -15.72
C ASN A 213 2.93 -5.91 -15.74
N LEU A 214 2.87 -4.92 -14.85
CA LEU A 214 1.79 -3.93 -14.84
C LEU A 214 1.80 -3.09 -16.12
N ILE A 215 2.97 -2.67 -16.58
CA ILE A 215 3.09 -1.87 -17.81
C ILE A 215 2.65 -2.68 -19.03
N VAL A 216 3.10 -3.94 -19.13
CA VAL A 216 2.70 -4.84 -20.23
C VAL A 216 1.20 -5.12 -20.20
N GLY A 217 0.62 -5.32 -19.01
CA GLY A 217 -0.80 -5.65 -18.85
C GLY A 217 -1.75 -4.47 -19.06
N PHE A 218 -1.37 -3.27 -18.64
CA PHE A 218 -2.27 -2.11 -18.56
C PHE A 218 -1.87 -0.92 -19.44
N SER A 219 -0.62 -0.85 -19.89
CA SER A 219 -0.06 0.32 -20.57
C SER A 219 -0.42 1.66 -19.90
N PRO A 220 -0.20 1.83 -18.58
CA PRO A 220 -0.60 3.03 -17.86
C PRO A 220 0.27 4.22 -18.23
N GLN A 221 -0.24 5.44 -18.02
CA GLN A 221 0.54 6.67 -18.23
C GLN A 221 1.63 6.83 -17.16
N ALA A 222 1.36 6.34 -15.93
CA ALA A 222 2.34 6.31 -14.85
C ALA A 222 2.19 5.10 -13.93
N VAL A 223 3.29 4.74 -13.27
CA VAL A 223 3.31 3.88 -12.09
C VAL A 223 3.93 4.67 -10.93
N VAL A 224 3.17 4.84 -9.85
CA VAL A 224 3.57 5.62 -8.67
C VAL A 224 3.87 4.67 -7.52
N VAL A 225 5.13 4.58 -7.12
CA VAL A 225 5.59 3.75 -6.00
C VAL A 225 5.39 4.52 -4.69
N SER A 226 4.69 3.93 -3.73
CA SER A 226 4.40 4.50 -2.42
C SER A 226 4.89 3.59 -1.28
N GLY A 227 4.91 4.12 -0.07
CA GLY A 227 5.43 3.45 1.13
C GLY A 227 6.86 3.85 1.48
N ARG A 228 7.39 3.34 2.60
CA ARG A 228 8.66 3.81 3.19
C ARG A 228 9.86 3.66 2.26
N ILE A 229 9.82 2.68 1.35
CA ILE A 229 10.88 2.44 0.37
C ILE A 229 11.22 3.67 -0.48
N THR A 230 10.28 4.60 -0.67
CA THR A 230 10.49 5.83 -1.44
C THR A 230 11.51 6.78 -0.81
N LYS A 231 11.77 6.68 0.50
CA LYS A 231 12.85 7.43 1.16
C LYS A 231 14.23 7.09 0.59
N ALA A 232 14.39 5.86 0.08
CA ALA A 232 15.58 5.41 -0.62
C ALA A 232 15.46 5.50 -2.15
N TRP A 233 14.45 6.19 -2.70
CA TRP A 233 14.19 6.20 -4.15
C TRP A 233 15.42 6.60 -4.98
N HIS A 234 16.19 7.59 -4.51
CA HIS A 234 17.43 8.03 -5.15
C HIS A 234 18.51 6.94 -5.27
N LEU A 235 18.47 5.88 -4.44
CA LEU A 235 19.40 4.75 -4.48
C LEU A 235 18.91 3.60 -5.38
N ILE A 236 17.58 3.50 -5.58
CA ILE A 236 16.95 2.34 -6.22
C ILE A 236 16.27 2.64 -7.56
N ALA A 237 16.00 3.91 -7.88
CA ALA A 237 15.25 4.29 -9.06
C ALA A 237 15.89 3.76 -10.34
N GLU A 238 17.22 3.90 -10.47
CA GLU A 238 17.97 3.42 -11.63
C GLU A 238 17.81 1.91 -11.84
N GLU A 239 17.85 1.11 -10.76
CA GLU A 239 17.65 -0.34 -10.83
C GLU A 239 16.23 -0.69 -11.28
N VAL A 240 15.21 -0.01 -10.74
CA VAL A 240 13.82 -0.19 -11.18
C VAL A 240 13.66 0.12 -12.67
N HIS A 241 14.19 1.27 -13.11
CA HIS A 241 14.12 1.69 -14.51
C HIS A 241 14.85 0.70 -15.43
N SER A 242 16.08 0.32 -15.07
CA SER A 242 16.89 -0.63 -15.84
C SER A 242 16.15 -1.96 -16.02
N VAL A 243 15.58 -2.53 -14.97
CA VAL A 243 14.83 -3.79 -15.07
C VAL A 243 13.61 -3.65 -15.98
N VAL A 244 12.86 -2.55 -15.85
CA VAL A 244 11.69 -2.30 -16.70
C VAL A 244 12.09 -2.16 -18.17
N GLU A 245 13.14 -1.41 -18.47
CA GLU A 245 13.66 -1.21 -19.83
C GLU A 245 14.12 -2.52 -20.48
N HIS A 246 14.74 -3.41 -19.71
CA HIS A 246 15.18 -4.72 -20.21
C HIS A 246 14.04 -5.75 -20.34
N SER A 247 12.97 -5.60 -19.55
CA SER A 247 11.84 -6.53 -19.53
C SER A 247 10.79 -6.22 -20.61
N ILE A 248 10.62 -4.94 -20.95
CA ILE A 248 9.62 -4.52 -21.93
C ILE A 248 10.21 -4.57 -23.34
N ARG A 249 9.55 -5.32 -24.24
CA ARG A 249 9.91 -5.30 -25.66
C ARG A 249 9.71 -3.90 -26.23
N ARG A 250 10.73 -3.35 -26.88
CA ARG A 250 10.72 -2.04 -27.57
C ARG A 250 9.43 -1.89 -28.39
N ARG A 251 8.60 -0.87 -28.08
CA ARG A 251 7.43 -0.30 -28.81
C ARG A 251 6.21 0.08 -27.94
N LEU A 252 6.19 -0.23 -26.64
CA LEU A 252 5.15 0.31 -25.75
C LEU A 252 5.38 1.81 -25.47
N PRO A 253 4.31 2.61 -25.24
CA PRO A 253 4.45 3.98 -24.74
C PRO A 253 5.29 4.02 -23.47
N MET A 254 6.08 5.08 -23.30
CA MET A 254 6.91 5.25 -22.10
C MET A 254 6.02 5.57 -20.90
N THR A 255 5.81 4.58 -20.02
CA THR A 255 5.19 4.80 -18.71
C THR A 255 6.15 5.55 -17.80
N VAL A 256 5.68 6.62 -17.16
CA VAL A 256 6.46 7.33 -16.13
C VAL A 256 6.47 6.50 -14.85
N ILE A 257 7.64 6.09 -14.36
CA ILE A 257 7.78 5.42 -13.06
C ILE A 257 8.40 6.40 -12.08
N LYS A 258 7.80 6.54 -10.89
CA LYS A 258 8.30 7.46 -9.88
C LYS A 258 7.85 7.13 -8.47
N ALA A 259 8.52 7.70 -7.48
CA ALA A 259 8.03 7.73 -6.10
C ALA A 259 6.84 8.69 -5.92
N SER A 260 5.96 8.32 -4.99
CA SER A 260 4.85 9.12 -4.47
C SER A 260 5.34 10.40 -3.80
N SER A 261 4.60 11.49 -3.97
CA SER A 261 4.87 12.79 -3.35
C SER A 261 4.00 13.06 -2.11
N LEU A 262 3.15 12.11 -1.70
CA LEU A 262 2.17 12.29 -0.61
C LEU A 262 2.81 12.34 0.79
N GLY A 263 4.14 12.20 0.88
CA GLY A 263 4.88 12.32 2.13
C GLY A 263 4.78 11.08 3.02
N GLU A 264 4.89 11.27 4.34
CA GLU A 264 5.09 10.18 5.30
C GLU A 264 3.85 9.35 5.61
N ASN A 265 2.64 9.90 5.42
CA ASN A 265 1.38 9.25 5.83
C ASN A 265 0.36 9.15 4.68
N PRO A 266 0.70 8.49 3.57
CA PRO A 266 -0.18 8.41 2.40
C PRO A 266 -1.52 7.72 2.71
N THR A 267 -1.55 6.76 3.66
CA THR A 267 -2.78 6.07 4.10
C THR A 267 -3.77 6.98 4.83
N ILE A 268 -3.27 8.00 5.56
CA ILE A 268 -4.11 8.99 6.24
C ILE A 268 -4.73 9.93 5.20
N ILE A 269 -3.93 10.40 4.24
CA ILE A 269 -4.45 11.21 3.11
C ILE A 269 -5.43 10.38 2.27
N GLY A 270 -5.17 9.08 2.08
CA GLY A 270 -6.09 8.14 1.45
C GLY A 270 -7.42 8.06 2.18
N SER A 271 -7.40 7.86 3.50
CA SER A 271 -8.61 7.83 4.34
C SER A 271 -9.42 9.13 4.22
N LEU A 272 -8.76 10.29 4.21
CA LEU A 272 -9.41 11.59 3.97
C LEU A 272 -10.02 11.66 2.57
N SER A 273 -9.29 11.20 1.55
CA SER A 273 -9.72 11.23 0.15
C SER A 273 -10.99 10.41 -0.08
N LEU A 274 -11.16 9.28 0.62
CA LEU A 274 -12.37 8.46 0.58
C LEU A 274 -13.61 9.25 1.03
N VAL A 275 -13.51 9.97 2.15
CA VAL A 275 -14.59 10.82 2.66
C VAL A 275 -14.92 11.93 1.66
N LEU A 276 -13.90 12.62 1.15
CA LEU A 276 -14.12 13.72 0.21
C LEU A 276 -14.76 13.23 -1.10
N ALA A 277 -14.32 12.09 -1.64
CA ALA A 277 -14.92 11.51 -2.84
C ALA A 277 -16.41 11.20 -2.65
N ARG A 278 -16.81 10.64 -1.50
CA ARG A 278 -18.23 10.41 -1.17
C ARG A 278 -19.03 11.70 -1.09
N ILE A 279 -18.49 12.73 -0.42
CA ILE A 279 -19.16 14.03 -0.26
C ILE A 279 -19.36 14.70 -1.63
N PHE A 280 -18.33 14.73 -2.49
CA PHE A 280 -18.45 15.38 -3.79
C PHE A 280 -19.25 14.55 -4.81
N ALA A 281 -19.25 13.22 -4.71
CA ALA A 281 -20.10 12.36 -5.55
C ALA A 281 -21.58 12.39 -5.15
N SER A 282 -21.91 12.74 -3.89
CA SER A 282 -23.30 12.90 -3.43
C SER A 282 -23.85 14.31 -3.65
N ALA A 283 -23.00 15.28 -4.01
CA ALA A 283 -23.37 16.65 -4.34
C ALA A 283 -23.65 16.89 -5.85
N SER A 284 -23.45 15.87 -6.68
CA SER A 284 -23.67 15.84 -8.14
C SER A 284 -24.87 14.98 -8.51
#